data_AF-A0A8I6YY29-F1
#
_entry.id   AF-A0A8I6YY29-F1
#
_cell.length_a   1.000
_cell.length_b   1.000
_cell.length_c   1.000
_cell.angle_alpha   90.00
_cell.angle_beta   90.00
_cell.angle_gamma   90.00
#
_symmetry.space_group_name_H-M   'P 1'
#
loop_
_entity.id
_entity.type
_entity.pdbx_description
1 polymer ?
#
loop_
_entity_poly.entity_id
_entity_poly.type
_entity_poly.pdbx_seq_one_letter_code
_entity_poly.pdbx_strand_id
1 'polypeptide(L)'
;MEKMKDAPVPEGEEPKSDAEIVEELLKTEVKKCTFLRNVGLKSSSNNSGKGTAVVAALVHDLEKKLERSELQAKVMQEEMAAIKLKVEEYEAARDKELEMLRKKSQEHEEKLAHLMALFGAKAS
;
A
#
# COMPACT_ATOMS: atom_id res chain seq x y z
N MET A 1 -37.14 -28.37 -34.89
CA MET A 1 -38.22 -27.36 -34.81
C MET A 1 -39.40 -27.74 -35.70
N GLU A 2 -39.15 -28.25 -36.92
CA GLU A 2 -40.21 -28.67 -37.86
C GLU A 2 -41.11 -29.79 -37.30
N LYS A 3 -40.56 -30.84 -36.68
CA LYS A 3 -41.32 -32.00 -36.19
C LYS A 3 -42.29 -31.75 -35.02
N MET A 4 -42.15 -30.63 -34.29
CA MET A 4 -43.07 -30.26 -33.20
C MET A 4 -44.22 -29.38 -33.66
N LYS A 5 -44.10 -28.78 -34.86
CA LYS A 5 -45.18 -28.00 -35.49
C LYS A 5 -46.23 -28.90 -36.15
N ASP A 6 -45.84 -30.12 -36.54
CA ASP A 6 -46.69 -31.10 -37.23
C ASP A 6 -47.27 -32.19 -36.31
N ALA A 7 -47.19 -32.03 -34.98
CA ALA A 7 -47.83 -32.97 -34.07
C ALA A 7 -49.37 -32.83 -34.16
N PRO A 8 -50.14 -33.92 -34.34
CA PRO A 8 -51.59 -33.83 -34.43
C PRO A 8 -52.16 -33.17 -33.17
N VAL A 9 -52.82 -32.02 -33.32
CA VAL A 9 -53.51 -31.35 -32.24
C VAL A 9 -54.77 -32.18 -31.92
N PRO A 10 -54.94 -32.68 -30.69
CA PRO A 10 -56.17 -33.38 -30.31
C PRO A 10 -57.37 -32.45 -30.48
N GLU A 11 -58.47 -33.00 -30.99
CA GLU A 11 -59.65 -32.25 -31.41
C GLU A 11 -60.25 -31.46 -30.21
N GLY A 12 -60.11 -30.13 -30.22
CA GLY A 12 -60.66 -29.23 -29.20
C GLY A 12 -59.66 -28.33 -28.45
N GLU A 13 -58.34 -28.46 -28.67
CA GLU A 13 -57.33 -27.60 -28.05
C GLU A 13 -56.73 -26.59 -29.04
N GLU A 14 -56.39 -25.38 -28.56
CA GLU A 14 -55.68 -24.40 -29.37
C GLU A 14 -54.24 -24.86 -29.66
N PRO A 15 -53.70 -24.61 -30.86
CA PRO A 15 -52.32 -24.93 -31.18
C PRO A 15 -51.36 -24.25 -30.20
N LYS A 16 -50.37 -25.00 -29.67
CA LYS A 16 -49.31 -24.44 -28.82
C LYS A 16 -48.67 -23.23 -29.50
N SER A 17 -48.54 -22.13 -28.76
CA SER A 17 -47.92 -20.92 -29.30
C SER A 17 -46.42 -21.12 -29.56
N ASP A 18 -45.85 -20.36 -30.50
CA ASP A 18 -44.40 -20.42 -30.78
C ASP A 18 -43.56 -20.18 -29.51
N ALA A 19 -44.05 -19.34 -28.58
CA ALA A 19 -43.38 -19.05 -27.31
C ALA A 19 -43.34 -20.29 -26.39
N GLU A 20 -44.44 -21.03 -26.32
CA GLU A 20 -44.54 -22.28 -25.54
C GLU A 20 -43.64 -23.38 -26.12
N ILE A 21 -43.59 -23.48 -27.45
CA ILE A 21 -42.72 -24.43 -28.15
C ILE A 21 -41.25 -24.11 -27.86
N VAL A 22 -40.87 -22.83 -27.91
CA VAL A 22 -39.51 -22.39 -27.55
C VAL A 22 -39.23 -22.68 -26.08
N GLU A 23 -40.16 -22.42 -25.16
CA GLU A 23 -39.97 -22.71 -23.74
C GLU A 23 -39.80 -24.21 -23.46
N GLU A 24 -40.60 -25.07 -24.10
CA GLU A 24 -40.50 -26.53 -23.98
C GLU A 24 -39.16 -27.04 -24.55
N LEU A 25 -38.72 -26.53 -25.70
CA LEU A 25 -37.41 -26.81 -26.28
C LEU A 25 -36.27 -26.37 -25.37
N LEU A 26 -36.36 -25.18 -24.77
CA LEU A 26 -35.36 -24.68 -23.84
C LEU A 26 -35.30 -25.55 -22.57
N LYS A 27 -36.43 -26.05 -22.07
CA LYS A 27 -36.46 -26.91 -20.88
C LYS A 27 -35.93 -28.32 -21.14
N THR A 28 -36.12 -28.85 -22.35
CA THR A 28 -35.84 -30.27 -22.68
C THR A 28 -34.51 -30.46 -23.43
N GLU A 29 -34.21 -29.63 -24.42
CA GLU A 29 -33.05 -29.78 -25.31
C GLU A 29 -31.84 -29.00 -24.83
N VAL A 30 -32.01 -27.81 -24.23
CA VAL A 30 -30.86 -27.04 -23.73
C VAL A 30 -30.16 -27.76 -22.57
N LYS A 31 -30.89 -28.52 -21.74
CA LYS A 31 -30.28 -29.36 -20.69
C LYS A 31 -29.46 -30.52 -21.27
N LYS A 32 -29.78 -30.99 -22.48
CA LYS A 32 -29.02 -32.02 -23.20
C LYS A 32 -27.94 -31.42 -24.10
N CYS A 33 -27.96 -30.11 -24.31
CA CYS A 33 -27.05 -29.42 -25.20
C CYS A 33 -25.61 -29.45 -24.65
N THR A 34 -24.81 -30.35 -25.20
CA THR A 34 -23.39 -30.46 -24.88
C THR A 34 -22.55 -29.41 -25.61
N PHE A 35 -23.14 -28.52 -26.40
CA PHE A 35 -22.41 -27.54 -27.23
C PHE A 35 -21.41 -26.74 -26.39
N LEU A 36 -21.87 -26.12 -25.30
CA LEU A 36 -21.02 -25.35 -24.39
C LEU A 36 -19.87 -26.22 -23.82
N ARG A 37 -20.19 -27.45 -23.43
CA ARG A 37 -19.21 -28.42 -22.92
C ARG A 37 -18.17 -28.81 -23.99
N ASN A 38 -18.59 -28.97 -25.25
CA ASN A 38 -17.75 -29.33 -26.38
C ASN A 38 -16.83 -28.18 -26.80
N VAL A 39 -17.28 -26.92 -26.66
CA VAL A 39 -16.43 -25.73 -26.88
C VAL A 39 -15.64 -25.33 -25.62
N GLY A 40 -15.59 -26.20 -24.60
CA GLY A 40 -14.80 -26.00 -23.38
C GLY A 40 -15.41 -25.05 -22.35
N LEU A 41 -16.61 -24.53 -22.60
CA LEU A 41 -17.35 -23.66 -21.69
C LEU A 41 -18.13 -24.52 -20.69
N LYS A 42 -17.63 -24.63 -19.46
CA LYS A 42 -18.38 -25.24 -18.37
C LYS A 42 -19.52 -24.29 -17.96
N SER A 43 -20.75 -24.83 -17.89
CA SER A 43 -21.87 -24.13 -17.26
C SER A 43 -21.42 -23.65 -15.88
N SER A 44 -21.46 -22.33 -15.67
CA SER A 44 -20.92 -21.69 -14.47
C SER A 44 -21.59 -22.27 -13.22
N SER A 45 -20.89 -23.12 -12.47
CA SER A 45 -21.32 -23.55 -11.14
C SER A 45 -20.83 -22.51 -10.14
N ASN A 46 -21.74 -21.69 -9.62
CA ASN A 46 -21.69 -20.88 -8.38
C ASN A 46 -20.38 -20.84 -7.56
N ASN A 47 -19.27 -20.38 -8.14
CA ASN A 47 -17.99 -20.20 -7.41
C ASN A 47 -17.81 -18.78 -6.86
N SER A 48 -18.85 -17.94 -6.87
CA SER A 48 -18.78 -16.53 -6.53
C SER A 48 -18.38 -16.23 -5.08
N GLY A 49 -18.49 -17.19 -4.15
CA GLY A 49 -18.13 -17.00 -2.74
C GLY A 49 -16.66 -17.25 -2.38
N LYS A 50 -15.90 -18.00 -3.19
CA LYS A 50 -14.50 -18.35 -2.86
C LYS A 50 -13.53 -17.20 -3.11
N GLY A 51 -13.79 -16.36 -4.11
CA GLY A 51 -12.97 -15.17 -4.38
C GLY A 51 -13.10 -14.12 -3.27
N THR A 52 -14.31 -13.93 -2.74
CA THR A 52 -14.61 -12.89 -1.73
C THR A 52 -13.93 -13.17 -0.39
N ALA A 53 -13.90 -14.43 0.06
CA ALA A 53 -13.24 -14.81 1.30
C ALA A 53 -11.70 -14.65 1.23
N VAL A 54 -11.11 -14.99 0.09
CA VAL A 54 -9.66 -14.83 -0.13
C VAL A 54 -9.28 -13.34 -0.18
N VAL A 55 -10.10 -12.52 -0.83
CA VAL A 55 -9.90 -11.06 -0.86
C VAL A 55 -10.04 -10.46 0.54
N ALA A 56 -11.03 -10.87 1.33
CA ALA A 56 -11.21 -10.37 2.70
C ALA A 56 -10.02 -10.72 3.60
N ALA A 57 -9.47 -11.94 3.50
CA ALA A 57 -8.28 -12.34 4.24
C ALA A 57 -7.04 -11.53 3.85
N LEU A 58 -6.88 -11.24 2.55
CA LEU A 58 -5.78 -10.42 2.04
C LEU A 58 -5.89 -8.97 2.54
N VAL A 59 -7.08 -8.38 2.49
CA VAL A 59 -7.32 -7.02 2.99
C VAL A 59 -6.95 -6.91 4.47
N HIS A 60 -7.40 -7.86 5.29
CA HIS A 60 -7.05 -7.87 6.72
C HIS A 60 -5.53 -8.01 6.97
N ASP A 61 -4.82 -8.84 6.20
CA ASP A 61 -3.36 -8.94 6.31
C ASP A 61 -2.64 -7.64 5.90
N LEU A 62 -3.13 -6.97 4.86
CA LEU A 62 -2.60 -5.68 4.42
C LEU A 62 -2.85 -4.57 5.45
N GLU A 63 -4.05 -4.50 6.03
CA GLU A 63 -4.37 -3.55 7.10
C GLU A 63 -3.45 -3.74 8.31
N LYS A 64 -3.21 -4.99 8.72
CA LYS A 64 -2.30 -5.29 9.83
C LYS A 64 -0.85 -4.94 9.51
N LYS A 65 -0.41 -5.13 8.27
CA LYS A 65 0.93 -4.71 7.83
C LYS A 65 1.06 -3.20 7.81
N LEU A 66 0.02 -2.49 7.38
CA LEU A 66 -0.02 -1.04 7.37
C LEU A 66 0.08 -0.48 8.80
N GLU A 67 -0.74 -0.98 9.72
CA GLU A 67 -0.72 -0.55 11.13
C GLU A 67 0.67 -0.74 11.76
N ARG A 68 1.31 -1.89 11.53
CA ARG A 68 2.69 -2.15 11.99
C ARG A 68 3.69 -1.18 11.37
N SER A 69 3.57 -0.92 10.07
CA SER A 69 4.46 0.00 9.35
C SER A 69 4.31 1.43 9.87
N GLU A 70 3.08 1.88 10.14
CA GLU A 70 2.81 3.20 10.70
C GLU A 70 3.38 3.35 12.11
N LEU A 71 3.25 2.31 12.94
CA LEU A 71 3.84 2.30 14.28
C LEU A 71 5.38 2.37 14.20
N GLN A 72 5.99 1.58 13.31
CA GLN A 72 7.44 1.61 13.11
C GLN A 72 7.92 2.98 12.60
N ALA A 73 7.19 3.59 11.67
CA ALA A 73 7.50 4.92 11.15
C ALA A 73 7.46 5.99 12.25
N LYS A 74 6.46 5.93 13.14
CA LYS A 74 6.37 6.84 14.30
C LYS A 74 7.56 6.69 15.24
N VAL A 75 7.92 5.44 15.58
CA VAL A 75 9.10 5.17 16.43
C VAL A 75 10.37 5.72 15.79
N MET A 76 10.59 5.46 14.50
CA MET A 76 11.76 5.99 13.79
C MET A 76 11.77 7.53 13.75
N GLN A 77 10.61 8.16 13.60
CA GLN A 77 10.50 9.61 13.62
C GLN A 77 10.85 10.19 15.00
N GLU A 78 10.39 9.56 16.08
CA GLU A 78 10.72 9.95 17.46
C GLU A 78 12.22 9.76 17.75
N GLU A 79 12.81 8.63 17.33
CA GLU A 79 14.24 8.38 17.47
C GLU A 79 15.08 9.41 16.69
N MET A 80 14.71 9.73 15.46
CA MET A 80 15.39 10.76 14.68
C MET A 80 15.28 12.14 15.32
N ALA A 81 14.11 12.49 15.86
CA ALA A 81 13.93 13.75 16.58
C ALA A 81 14.82 13.82 17.83
N ALA A 82 14.90 12.72 18.61
CA ALA A 82 15.76 12.64 19.78
C ALA A 82 17.25 12.73 19.42
N ILE A 83 17.68 12.08 18.32
CA ILE A 83 19.06 12.18 17.82
C ILE A 83 19.36 13.62 17.39
N LYS A 84 18.46 14.24 16.64
CA LYS A 84 18.63 15.62 16.18
C LYS A 84 18.81 16.60 17.35
N LEU A 85 17.98 16.47 18.38
CA LEU A 85 18.10 17.28 19.60
C LEU A 85 19.49 17.10 20.24
N LYS A 86 19.95 15.86 20.41
CA LYS A 86 21.27 15.58 21.00
C LYS A 86 22.42 16.12 20.16
N VAL A 87 22.30 16.09 18.84
CA VAL A 87 23.31 16.68 17.94
C VAL A 87 23.35 18.18 18.11
N GLU A 88 22.21 18.86 18.10
CA GLU A 88 22.12 20.31 18.32
C GLU A 88 22.70 20.71 19.69
N GLU A 89 22.40 19.95 20.75
CA GLU A 89 22.97 20.16 22.08
C GLU A 89 24.50 19.98 22.10
N TYR A 90 25.01 18.93 21.45
CA TYR A 90 26.44 18.65 21.37
C TYR A 90 27.18 19.71 20.55
N GLU A 91 26.62 20.15 19.43
CA GLU A 91 27.18 21.23 18.62
C GLU A 91 27.22 22.54 19.40
N ALA A 92 26.14 22.89 20.11
CA ALA A 92 26.11 24.07 20.95
C ALA A 92 27.14 24.01 22.10
N ALA A 93 27.36 22.83 22.70
CA ALA A 93 28.40 22.65 23.71
C ALA A 93 29.81 22.79 23.12
N ARG A 94 30.05 22.18 21.95
CA ARG A 94 31.32 22.26 21.23
C ARG A 94 31.65 23.70 20.84
N ASP A 95 30.67 24.46 20.37
CA ASP A 95 30.89 25.84 19.93
C ASP A 95 31.25 26.76 21.11
N LYS A 96 30.61 26.57 22.27
CA LYS A 96 31.00 27.27 23.50
C LYS A 96 32.43 26.94 23.93
N GLU A 97 32.84 25.68 23.82
CA GLU A 97 34.21 25.26 24.13
C GLU A 97 35.23 25.92 23.19
N LEU A 98 34.93 25.92 21.89
CA LEU A 98 35.77 26.59 20.87
C LEU A 98 35.87 28.10 21.12
N GLU A 99 34.78 28.75 21.50
CA GLU A 99 34.77 30.18 21.83
C GLU A 99 35.65 30.48 23.05
N MET A 100 35.56 29.65 24.10
CA MET A 100 36.43 29.78 25.28
C MET A 100 37.92 29.62 24.94
N LEU A 101 38.25 28.62 24.12
CA LEU A 101 39.62 28.39 23.63
C LEU A 101 40.13 29.58 22.82
N ARG A 102 39.30 30.11 21.91
CA ARG A 102 39.65 31.27 21.09
C ARG A 102 39.92 32.50 21.95
N LYS A 103 39.05 32.78 22.93
CA LYS A 103 39.24 33.90 23.87
C LYS A 103 40.54 33.74 24.65
N LYS A 104 40.83 32.54 25.15
CA LYS A 104 42.06 32.26 25.87
C LYS A 104 43.30 32.45 24.99
N SER A 105 43.26 32.02 23.72
CA SER A 105 44.34 32.27 22.75
C SER A 105 44.57 33.77 22.57
N GLN A 106 43.50 34.53 22.36
CA GLN A 106 43.59 35.98 22.20
C GLN A 106 44.18 36.66 23.44
N GLU A 107 43.75 36.29 24.65
CA GLU A 107 44.33 36.80 25.89
C GLU A 107 45.83 36.48 26.03
N HIS A 108 46.27 35.31 25.56
CA HIS A 108 47.68 34.94 25.57
C HIS A 108 48.48 35.75 24.54
N GLU A 109 47.94 35.95 23.34
CA GLU A 109 48.55 36.78 22.30
C GLU A 109 48.68 38.24 22.74
N GLU A 110 47.65 38.81 23.37
CA GLU A 110 47.67 40.17 23.92
C GLU A 110 48.74 40.32 25.02
N LYS A 111 48.85 39.36 25.94
CA LYS A 111 49.90 39.35 26.97
C LYS A 111 51.30 39.27 26.35
N LEU A 112 51.47 38.44 25.32
CA LEU A 112 52.75 38.31 24.62
C LEU A 112 53.10 39.60 23.88
N ALA A 113 52.15 40.22 23.19
CA ALA A 113 52.33 41.50 22.51
C ALA A 113 52.72 42.62 23.50
N HIS A 114 52.05 42.69 24.65
CA HIS A 114 52.39 43.64 25.70
C HIS A 114 53.81 43.43 26.23
N LEU A 115 54.21 42.18 26.46
CA LEU A 115 55.56 41.83 26.91
C LEU A 115 56.62 42.23 25.86
N MET A 116 56.37 41.93 24.59
CA MET A 116 57.25 42.33 23.48
C MET A 116 57.39 43.84 23.37
N ALA A 117 56.30 44.60 23.57
CA ALA A 117 56.35 46.06 23.57
C ALA A 117 57.21 46.61 24.72
N LEU A 118 57.08 46.04 25.93
CA LEU A 118 57.90 46.42 27.10
C LEU A 118 59.40 46.15 26.89
N PHE A 119 59.77 45.01 26.31
CA PHE A 119 61.17 44.68 26.03
C PHE A 119 61.73 45.41 24.81
N GLY A 120 60.91 45.61 23.77
CA GLY A 120 61.27 46.38 22.57
C GLY A 120 61.52 47.85 22.87
N ALA A 121 60.72 48.46 23.76
CA ALA A 121 60.92 49.84 24.23
C ALA A 121 62.15 50.02 25.12
N LYS A 122 62.76 48.94 25.63
CA LYS A 122 63.94 48.97 26.50
C LYS A 122 65.26 48.90 25.72
N ALA A 123 65.22 48.70 24.40
CA ALA A 123 66.39 48.58 23.53
C ALA A 123 66.67 49.82 22.66
N SER A 124 65.94 50.92 22.88
CA SER A 124 66.08 52.21 22.20
C SER A 124 66.51 53.33 23.14
#